data_AF-A0A0T9UUB9-F1
#
_entry.id   AF-A0A0T9UUB9-F1
#
_cell.length_a   1.000
_cell.length_b   1.000
_cell.length_c   1.000
_cell.angle_alpha   90.00
_cell.angle_beta   90.00
_cell.angle_gamma   90.00
#
_symmetry.space_group_name_H-M   'P 1'
#
loop_
_entity.id
_entity.type
_entity.pdbx_description
1 polymer ?
#
loop_
_entity_poly.entity_id
_entity_poly.type
_entity_poly.pdbx_seq_one_letter_code
_entity_poly.pdbx_strand_id
1 'polypeptide(L)'
;MEKTLSNSLEILIRFWEKSSEPWGIKDNQSRFIYANHRFNKFLDLPDKYNVEGRFDGELPTPIAEFQDEFQRQDRQVELLQDCMTSVEIHFLDGLSYCTAAFCDKYPLIDESGVSQGVMCHNRPVHDIMLTRLNKISVPTSLVFTPPSQLFTKREWEVLFYILHHFSSNEISKKVHLSSRSVCNITQNIYRKADVTSKKQVIEYCYEKKIHNYIPQSFFEYSGYFPLTG
;
A
#
# COMPACT_ATOMS: atom_id res chain seq x y z
N MET A 1 4.41 -25.89 -8.23
CA MET A 1 3.23 -25.73 -7.34
C MET A 1 2.91 -27.09 -6.75
N GLU A 2 2.92 -27.26 -5.43
CA GLU A 2 2.39 -28.48 -4.83
C GLU A 2 0.95 -28.68 -5.31
N LYS A 3 0.64 -29.89 -5.79
CA LYS A 3 -0.64 -30.23 -6.43
C LYS A 3 -1.87 -29.86 -5.58
N THR A 4 -1.68 -29.75 -4.28
CA THR A 4 -2.68 -29.42 -3.27
C THR A 4 -3.15 -27.96 -3.35
N LEU A 5 -2.25 -26.98 -3.41
CA LEU A 5 -2.62 -25.55 -3.44
C LEU A 5 -3.35 -25.18 -4.73
N SER A 6 -2.90 -25.75 -5.86
CA SER A 6 -3.53 -25.56 -7.17
C SER A 6 -5.00 -26.00 -7.19
N ASN A 7 -5.30 -27.14 -6.55
CA ASN A 7 -6.66 -27.68 -6.51
C ASN A 7 -7.56 -26.85 -5.59
N SER A 8 -7.03 -26.35 -4.47
CA SER A 8 -7.78 -25.52 -3.52
C SER A 8 -8.17 -24.15 -4.09
N LEU A 9 -7.42 -23.63 -5.07
CA LEU A 9 -7.68 -22.32 -5.67
C LEU A 9 -8.58 -22.36 -6.92
N GLU A 10 -9.00 -23.54 -7.40
CA GLU A 10 -9.67 -23.68 -8.69
C GLU A 10 -10.96 -22.83 -8.81
N ILE A 11 -11.80 -22.83 -7.78
CA ILE A 11 -13.04 -22.03 -7.76
C ILE A 11 -12.73 -20.54 -7.84
N LEU A 12 -11.70 -20.09 -7.12
CA LEU A 12 -11.29 -18.68 -7.11
C LEU A 12 -10.65 -18.27 -8.43
N ILE A 13 -9.83 -19.13 -9.03
CA ILE A 13 -9.26 -18.90 -10.37
C ILE A 13 -10.38 -18.68 -11.38
N ARG A 14 -11.42 -19.53 -11.40
CA ARG A 14 -12.58 -19.33 -12.29
C ARG A 14 -13.28 -17.99 -12.07
N PHE A 15 -13.34 -17.50 -10.82
CA PHE A 15 -13.87 -16.19 -10.51
C PHE A 15 -12.96 -15.06 -11.03
N TRP A 16 -11.64 -15.13 -10.79
CA TRP A 16 -10.68 -14.11 -11.22
C TRP A 16 -10.55 -14.01 -12.74
N GLU A 17 -10.66 -15.12 -13.46
CA GLU A 17 -10.71 -15.15 -14.94
C GLU A 17 -11.88 -14.36 -15.53
N LYS A 18 -12.95 -14.15 -14.75
CA LYS A 18 -14.12 -13.34 -15.15
C LYS A 18 -14.11 -11.93 -14.57
N SER A 19 -13.20 -11.64 -13.63
CA SER A 19 -13.13 -10.34 -12.97
C SER A 19 -12.57 -9.27 -13.90
N SER A 20 -13.16 -8.08 -13.84
CA SER A 20 -12.62 -6.86 -14.47
C SER A 20 -11.52 -6.20 -13.64
N GLU A 21 -11.22 -6.74 -12.46
CA GLU A 21 -10.17 -6.24 -11.56
C GLU A 21 -8.87 -7.04 -11.72
N PRO A 22 -7.70 -6.41 -11.55
CA PRO A 22 -6.41 -7.08 -11.50
C PRO A 22 -6.24 -7.99 -10.26
N TRP A 23 -6.04 -9.29 -10.48
CA TRP A 23 -5.73 -10.26 -9.43
C TRP A 23 -4.42 -10.98 -9.72
N GLY A 24 -3.59 -11.13 -8.68
CA GLY A 24 -2.35 -11.89 -8.73
C GLY A 24 -2.17 -12.72 -7.45
N ILE A 25 -1.50 -13.85 -7.57
CA ILE A 25 -1.16 -14.71 -6.43
C ILE A 25 0.33 -14.97 -6.46
N LYS A 26 0.95 -14.89 -5.28
CA LYS A 26 2.34 -15.25 -5.07
C LYS A 26 2.48 -16.32 -4.00
N ASP A 27 3.49 -17.16 -4.13
CA ASP A 27 3.87 -18.11 -3.10
C ASP A 27 4.62 -17.43 -1.93
N ASN A 28 5.02 -18.22 -0.94
CA ASN A 28 5.81 -17.77 0.21
C ASN A 28 7.24 -17.32 -0.13
N GLN A 29 7.66 -17.33 -1.39
CA GLN A 29 8.88 -16.69 -1.86
C GLN A 29 8.59 -15.42 -2.64
N SER A 30 7.32 -14.98 -2.69
CA SER A 30 6.85 -13.88 -3.52
C SER A 30 7.04 -14.11 -5.03
N ARG A 31 7.07 -15.38 -5.48
CA ARG A 31 6.98 -15.71 -6.90
C ARG A 31 5.53 -15.82 -7.32
N PHE A 32 5.18 -15.24 -8.46
CA PHE A 32 3.85 -15.38 -9.01
C PHE A 32 3.53 -16.86 -9.30
N ILE A 33 2.38 -17.33 -8.83
CA ILE A 33 1.85 -18.66 -9.17
C ILE A 33 0.60 -18.57 -10.04
N TYR A 34 -0.01 -17.39 -10.11
CA TYR A 34 -1.16 -17.09 -10.95
C TYR A 34 -1.31 -15.57 -11.10
N ALA A 35 -1.80 -15.12 -12.25
CA ALA A 35 -2.42 -13.80 -12.39
C ALA A 35 -3.46 -13.83 -13.50
N ASN A 36 -4.55 -13.09 -13.33
CA ASN A 36 -5.59 -13.04 -14.37
C ASN A 36 -5.18 -12.14 -15.55
N HIS A 37 -5.90 -12.26 -16.67
CA HIS A 37 -5.61 -11.46 -17.87
C HIS A 37 -5.63 -9.93 -17.59
N ARG A 38 -6.54 -9.47 -16.72
CA ARG A 38 -6.64 -8.06 -16.34
C ARG A 38 -5.39 -7.55 -15.63
N PHE A 39 -4.73 -8.38 -14.81
CA PHE A 39 -3.47 -8.06 -14.14
C PHE A 39 -2.33 -7.82 -15.14
N ASN A 40 -2.22 -8.67 -16.16
CA ASN A 40 -1.22 -8.46 -17.20
C ASN A 40 -1.44 -7.13 -17.93
N LYS A 41 -2.70 -6.84 -18.29
CA LYS A 41 -3.07 -5.57 -18.92
C LYS A 41 -2.81 -4.37 -18.00
N PHE A 42 -3.07 -4.51 -16.71
CA PHE A 42 -2.84 -3.48 -15.70
C PHE A 42 -1.38 -3.05 -15.64
N LEU A 43 -0.46 -3.99 -15.78
CA LEU A 43 0.98 -3.74 -15.81
C LEU A 43 1.54 -3.46 -17.21
N ASP A 44 0.68 -3.31 -18.22
CA ASP A 44 1.07 -3.12 -19.62
C ASP A 44 2.01 -4.23 -20.15
N LEU A 45 1.81 -5.46 -19.68
CA LEU A 45 2.57 -6.62 -20.14
C LEU A 45 2.10 -7.06 -21.53
N PRO A 46 3.00 -7.62 -22.37
CA PRO A 46 2.63 -8.13 -23.68
C PRO A 46 1.49 -9.14 -23.64
N ASP A 47 0.68 -9.17 -24.69
CA ASP A 47 -0.37 -10.19 -24.83
C ASP A 47 0.23 -11.59 -24.71
N LYS A 48 -0.34 -12.39 -23.79
CA LYS A 48 0.12 -13.76 -23.43
C LYS A 48 1.44 -13.83 -22.66
N TYR A 49 1.93 -12.72 -22.10
CA TYR A 49 3.05 -12.77 -21.17
C TYR A 49 2.72 -13.69 -19.99
N ASN A 50 3.59 -14.66 -19.70
CA ASN A 50 3.43 -15.54 -18.55
C ASN A 50 4.20 -14.99 -17.35
N VAL A 51 3.46 -14.52 -16.33
CA VAL A 51 4.03 -14.04 -15.07
C VAL A 51 4.41 -15.18 -14.12
N GLU A 52 3.82 -16.37 -14.28
CA GLU A 52 4.02 -17.48 -13.35
C GLU A 52 5.51 -17.90 -13.26
N GLY A 53 5.95 -18.18 -12.04
CA GLY A 53 7.33 -18.52 -11.67
C GLY A 53 8.25 -17.31 -11.43
N ARG A 54 7.82 -16.10 -11.78
CA ARG A 54 8.66 -14.88 -11.76
C ARG A 54 8.48 -14.09 -10.47
N PHE A 55 9.48 -13.29 -10.12
CA PHE A 55 9.36 -12.20 -9.16
C PHE A 55 8.87 -10.90 -9.84
N ASP A 56 8.42 -9.93 -9.05
CA ASP A 56 8.09 -8.59 -9.56
C ASP A 56 9.27 -7.95 -10.31
N GLY A 57 10.49 -8.12 -9.82
CA GLY A 57 11.71 -7.58 -10.42
C GLY A 57 12.12 -8.22 -11.74
N GLU A 58 11.48 -9.33 -12.12
CA GLU A 58 11.69 -10.02 -13.40
C GLU A 58 10.61 -9.64 -14.44
N LEU A 59 9.67 -8.77 -14.08
CA LEU A 59 8.66 -8.26 -15.00
C LEU A 59 9.27 -7.13 -15.86
N PRO A 60 8.97 -7.08 -17.17
CA PRO A 60 9.51 -6.07 -18.08
C PRO A 60 8.75 -4.74 -17.95
N THR A 61 8.60 -4.24 -16.72
CA THR A 61 7.78 -3.08 -16.39
C THR A 61 8.48 -2.23 -15.31
N PRO A 62 8.18 -0.93 -15.19
CA PRO A 62 8.79 -0.07 -14.18
C PRO A 62 8.58 -0.54 -12.73
N ILE A 63 7.55 -1.35 -12.48
CA ILE A 63 7.29 -1.89 -11.13
C ILE A 63 8.39 -2.85 -10.65
N ALA A 64 9.24 -3.36 -11.55
CA ALA A 64 10.35 -4.23 -11.22
C ALA A 64 11.33 -3.61 -10.20
N GLU A 65 11.50 -2.28 -10.25
CA GLU A 65 12.36 -1.54 -9.32
C GLU A 65 11.85 -1.58 -7.86
N PHE A 66 10.57 -1.90 -7.66
CA PHE A 66 9.90 -1.91 -6.36
C PHE A 66 9.79 -3.31 -5.73
N GLN A 67 10.45 -4.32 -6.32
CA GLN A 67 10.41 -5.70 -5.84
C GLN A 67 10.65 -5.81 -4.33
N ASP A 68 11.70 -5.17 -3.81
CA ASP A 68 12.07 -5.23 -2.39
C ASP A 68 11.03 -4.61 -1.46
N GLU A 69 10.21 -3.68 -1.97
CA GLU A 69 9.07 -3.12 -1.24
C GLU A 69 7.91 -4.11 -1.24
N PHE A 70 7.58 -4.67 -2.40
CA PHE A 70 6.49 -5.62 -2.54
C PHE A 70 6.72 -6.89 -1.72
N GLN A 71 7.93 -7.44 -1.76
CA GLN A 71 8.28 -8.62 -0.96
C GLN A 71 8.20 -8.32 0.54
N ARG A 72 8.59 -7.12 0.97
CA ARG A 72 8.47 -6.72 2.38
C ARG A 72 7.02 -6.62 2.83
N GLN A 73 6.15 -6.05 2.01
CA GLN A 73 4.71 -6.03 2.27
C GLN A 73 4.13 -7.45 2.31
N ASP A 74 4.55 -8.34 1.39
CA ASP A 74 4.12 -9.74 1.39
C ASP A 74 4.49 -10.42 2.72
N ARG A 75 5.74 -10.24 3.20
CA ARG A 75 6.17 -10.75 4.52
C ARG A 75 5.35 -10.17 5.67
N GLN A 76 4.97 -8.89 5.60
CA GLN A 76 4.14 -8.27 6.63
C GLN A 76 2.74 -8.85 6.66
N VAL A 77 2.12 -9.09 5.51
CA VAL A 77 0.79 -9.72 5.40
C VAL A 77 0.81 -11.14 5.95
N GLU A 78 1.84 -11.91 5.58
CA GLU A 78 2.03 -13.27 6.11
C GLU A 78 2.26 -13.27 7.63
N LEU A 79 3.01 -12.29 8.17
CA LEU A 79 3.25 -12.19 9.61
C LEU A 79 1.97 -11.76 10.37
N LEU A 80 1.24 -10.78 9.83
CA LEU A 80 0.05 -10.22 10.47
C LEU A 80 -1.16 -11.16 10.37
N GLN A 81 -1.16 -12.09 9.41
CA GLN A 81 -2.31 -12.93 9.09
C GLN A 81 -3.58 -12.10 8.82
N ASP A 82 -3.41 -10.89 8.29
CA ASP A 82 -4.48 -9.94 8.00
C ASP A 82 -4.17 -9.14 6.73
N CYS A 83 -5.19 -8.49 6.18
CA CYS A 83 -5.08 -7.67 4.98
C CYS A 83 -4.17 -6.45 5.19
N MET A 84 -3.35 -6.16 4.19
CA MET A 84 -2.65 -4.88 4.05
C MET A 84 -3.09 -4.17 2.79
N THR A 85 -3.37 -2.87 2.90
CA THR A 85 -3.63 -2.02 1.73
C THR A 85 -2.47 -1.05 1.52
N SER A 86 -1.95 -1.01 0.30
CA SER A 86 -1.04 0.03 -0.20
C SER A 86 -1.70 0.82 -1.34
N VAL A 87 -1.16 1.99 -1.70
CA VAL A 87 -1.45 2.70 -2.94
C VAL A 87 -0.18 2.66 -3.76
N GLU A 88 -0.33 2.21 -4.98
CA GLU A 88 0.73 2.04 -5.95
C GLU A 88 0.56 3.14 -7.00
N ILE A 89 1.57 4.01 -7.14
CA ILE A 89 1.59 5.09 -8.13
C ILE A 89 2.61 4.72 -9.22
N HIS A 90 2.12 4.20 -10.35
CA HIS A 90 2.96 3.72 -11.45
C HIS A 90 2.35 4.05 -12.81
N PHE A 91 3.09 3.81 -13.87
CA PHE A 91 2.53 3.73 -15.22
C PHE A 91 1.71 2.45 -15.34
N LEU A 92 0.39 2.58 -15.30
CA LEU A 92 -0.55 1.46 -15.30
C LEU A 92 -1.48 1.58 -16.51
N ASP A 93 -2.02 0.44 -16.95
CA ASP A 93 -2.97 0.35 -18.07
C ASP A 93 -2.42 0.93 -19.40
N GLY A 94 -1.10 0.91 -19.60
CA GLY A 94 -0.43 1.43 -20.80
C GLY A 94 -0.54 2.94 -20.97
N LEU A 95 -0.87 3.68 -19.89
CA LEU A 95 -0.98 5.12 -19.91
C LEU A 95 0.40 5.79 -19.90
N SER A 96 0.52 6.92 -20.59
CA SER A 96 1.76 7.71 -20.65
C SER A 96 2.03 8.56 -19.39
N TYR A 97 1.18 8.44 -18.36
CA TYR A 97 1.28 9.15 -17.10
C TYR A 97 1.02 8.18 -15.94
N CYS A 98 1.57 8.49 -14.75
CA CYS A 98 1.33 7.66 -13.58
C CYS A 98 -0.12 7.77 -13.12
N THR A 99 -0.72 6.63 -12.81
CA THR A 99 -2.01 6.53 -12.11
C THR A 99 -1.79 5.88 -10.75
N ALA A 100 -2.77 6.08 -9.86
CA ALA A 100 -2.75 5.46 -8.54
C ALA A 100 -3.76 4.31 -8.51
N ALA A 101 -3.38 3.20 -7.91
CA ALA A 101 -4.24 2.06 -7.60
C ALA A 101 -4.06 1.67 -6.15
N PHE A 102 -5.12 1.29 -5.45
CA PHE A 102 -4.95 0.55 -4.20
C PHE A 102 -4.53 -0.88 -4.54
N CYS A 103 -3.60 -1.44 -3.75
CA CYS A 103 -3.25 -2.85 -3.78
C CYS A 103 -3.57 -3.45 -2.40
N ASP A 104 -4.62 -4.28 -2.36
CA ASP A 104 -5.02 -5.03 -1.19
C ASP A 104 -4.33 -6.40 -1.24
N LYS A 105 -3.56 -6.74 -0.20
CA LYS A 105 -2.84 -8.01 -0.08
C LYS A 105 -3.41 -8.84 1.06
N TYR A 106 -3.81 -10.06 0.75
CA TYR A 106 -4.43 -11.00 1.69
C TYR A 106 -3.55 -12.24 1.86
N PRO A 107 -3.37 -12.76 3.08
CA PRO A 107 -2.63 -14.00 3.28
C PRO A 107 -3.45 -15.19 2.75
N LEU A 108 -2.79 -16.11 2.06
CA LEU A 108 -3.37 -17.41 1.73
C LEU A 108 -3.01 -18.38 2.84
N ILE A 109 -3.99 -18.73 3.68
CA ILE A 109 -3.79 -19.52 4.90
C ILE A 109 -4.30 -20.95 4.65
N ASP A 110 -3.47 -21.94 4.96
CA ASP A 110 -3.84 -23.36 4.84
C ASP A 110 -4.64 -23.87 6.06
N GLU A 111 -5.03 -25.15 6.02
CA GLU A 111 -5.79 -25.80 7.10
C GLU A 111 -5.04 -25.86 8.45
N SER A 112 -3.71 -25.72 8.42
CA SER A 112 -2.87 -25.68 9.63
C SER A 112 -2.68 -24.27 10.19
N GLY A 113 -3.27 -23.25 9.55
CA GLY A 113 -3.11 -21.85 9.93
C GLY A 113 -1.79 -21.24 9.46
N VAL A 114 -1.10 -21.86 8.51
CA VAL A 114 0.18 -21.39 7.99
C VAL A 114 -0.05 -20.64 6.68
N SER A 115 0.62 -19.49 6.52
CA SER A 115 0.58 -18.75 5.27
C SER A 115 1.40 -19.44 4.19
N GLN A 116 0.76 -19.70 3.06
CA GLN A 116 1.36 -20.30 1.86
C GLN A 116 1.73 -19.27 0.79
N GLY A 117 1.47 -17.99 1.05
CA GLY A 117 1.73 -16.87 0.16
C GLY A 117 0.69 -15.77 0.28
N VAL A 118 0.58 -14.95 -0.75
CA VAL A 118 -0.29 -13.76 -0.74
C VAL A 118 -1.12 -13.65 -2.02
N MET A 119 -2.37 -13.22 -1.85
CA MET A 119 -3.24 -12.79 -2.94
C MET A 119 -3.22 -11.26 -3.00
N CYS A 120 -2.94 -10.70 -4.17
CA CYS A 120 -2.95 -9.27 -4.44
C CYS A 120 -4.16 -8.91 -5.30
N HIS A 121 -4.87 -7.86 -4.90
CA HIS A 121 -6.00 -7.27 -5.61
C HIS A 121 -5.72 -5.80 -5.85
N ASN A 122 -5.65 -5.36 -7.11
CA ASN A 122 -5.47 -3.94 -7.41
C ASN A 122 -6.80 -3.33 -7.83
N ARG A 123 -7.09 -2.11 -7.37
CA ARG A 123 -8.29 -1.36 -7.74
C ARG A 123 -7.94 0.11 -7.95
N PRO A 124 -8.41 0.75 -9.03
CA PRO A 124 -8.05 2.13 -9.34
C PRO A 124 -8.48 3.11 -8.24
N VAL A 125 -7.63 4.12 -8.02
CA VAL A 125 -7.94 5.25 -7.14
C VAL A 125 -8.74 6.26 -7.95
N HIS A 126 -10.01 6.46 -7.61
CA HIS A 126 -10.90 7.40 -8.30
C HIS A 126 -10.38 8.85 -8.24
N ASP A 127 -10.65 9.67 -9.27
CA ASP A 127 -10.09 11.02 -9.50
C ASP A 127 -10.10 11.98 -8.29
N ILE A 128 -11.11 11.89 -7.43
CA ILE A 128 -11.22 12.71 -6.21
C ILE A 128 -10.07 12.44 -5.24
N MET A 129 -9.52 11.24 -5.25
CA MET A 129 -8.39 10.83 -4.42
C MET A 129 -7.05 11.18 -5.09
N LEU A 130 -6.95 11.11 -6.42
CA LEU A 130 -5.76 11.50 -7.20
C LEU A 130 -5.40 12.99 -7.04
N THR A 131 -6.39 13.89 -7.05
CA THR A 131 -6.15 15.33 -6.79
C THR A 131 -5.54 15.62 -5.42
N ARG A 132 -5.72 14.71 -4.45
CA ARG A 132 -5.14 14.83 -3.10
C ARG A 132 -3.72 14.25 -3.05
N LEU A 133 -3.47 13.17 -3.80
CA LEU A 133 -2.15 12.55 -3.94
C LEU A 133 -1.18 13.44 -4.73
N ASN A 134 -1.65 14.25 -5.69
CA ASN A 134 -0.83 15.23 -6.42
C ASN A 134 -0.13 16.29 -5.55
N LYS A 135 -0.46 16.36 -4.24
CA LYS A 135 0.25 17.21 -3.27
C LYS A 135 1.44 16.51 -2.62
N ILE A 136 1.64 15.22 -2.90
CA ILE A 136 2.75 14.41 -2.45
C ILE A 136 3.74 14.34 -3.61
N SER A 137 4.95 14.84 -3.41
CA SER A 137 6.00 14.76 -4.42
C SER A 137 6.58 13.34 -4.46
N VAL A 138 6.75 12.81 -5.69
CA VAL A 138 7.50 11.59 -6.10
C VAL A 138 6.67 10.29 -6.20
N PRO A 139 6.89 9.45 -7.25
CA PRO A 139 6.32 8.10 -7.34
C PRO A 139 6.91 7.17 -6.28
N THR A 140 6.06 6.74 -5.35
CA THR A 140 6.42 5.73 -4.35
C THR A 140 5.21 4.84 -4.06
N SER A 141 5.45 3.57 -3.69
CA SER A 141 4.45 2.72 -3.05
C SER A 141 4.09 3.33 -1.69
N LEU A 142 2.84 3.77 -1.53
CA LEU A 142 2.28 4.36 -0.33
C LEU A 142 1.63 3.27 0.52
N VAL A 143 1.80 3.28 1.83
CA VAL A 143 1.27 2.23 2.73
C VAL A 143 0.21 2.85 3.65
N PHE A 144 -0.96 2.22 3.78
CA PHE A 144 -2.01 2.72 4.70
C PHE A 144 -2.03 2.01 6.05
N THR A 145 -1.31 0.90 6.15
CA THR A 145 -1.09 0.21 7.42
C THR A 145 0.07 0.88 8.16
N PRO A 146 -0.09 1.21 9.45
CA PRO A 146 0.99 1.75 10.26
C PRO A 146 2.24 0.85 10.20
N PRO A 147 3.43 1.39 9.86
CA PRO A 147 4.64 0.58 9.71
C PRO A 147 5.17 0.04 11.05
N SER A 148 4.64 0.53 12.17
CA SER A 148 4.88 -0.03 13.51
C SER A 148 3.77 0.34 14.49
N GLN A 149 3.77 -0.33 15.64
CA GLN A 149 2.86 -0.04 16.77
C GLN A 149 3.39 1.06 17.72
N LEU A 150 4.53 1.69 17.39
CA LEU A 150 5.17 2.70 18.27
C LEU A 150 4.28 3.92 18.50
N PHE A 151 3.63 4.38 17.43
CA PHE A 151 2.73 5.53 17.46
C PHE A 151 1.27 5.08 17.45
N THR A 152 0.44 5.81 18.17
CA THR A 152 -1.02 5.70 18.13
C THR A 152 -1.55 6.21 16.79
N LYS A 153 -2.80 5.86 16.43
CA LYS A 153 -3.46 6.35 15.20
C LYS A 153 -3.34 7.88 15.06
N ARG A 154 -3.54 8.65 16.14
CA ARG A 154 -3.43 10.12 16.11
C ARG A 154 -2.01 10.65 15.99
N GLU A 155 -1.04 9.98 16.62
CA GLU A 155 0.37 10.34 16.44
C GLU A 155 0.83 10.08 15.00
N TRP A 156 0.40 8.97 14.40
CA TRP A 156 0.64 8.67 12.98
C TRP A 156 0.10 9.74 12.04
N GLU A 157 -1.11 10.23 12.30
CA GLU A 157 -1.71 11.31 11.51
C GLU A 157 -0.94 12.63 11.62
N VAL A 158 -0.56 13.03 12.85
CA VAL A 158 0.22 14.26 13.05
C VAL A 158 1.61 14.12 12.44
N LEU A 159 2.26 12.97 12.59
CA LEU A 159 3.57 12.67 12.02
C LEU A 159 3.58 12.79 10.49
N PHE A 160 2.54 12.27 9.82
CA PHE A 160 2.35 12.42 8.38
C PHE A 160 2.39 13.89 7.95
N TYR A 161 1.61 14.77 8.58
CA TYR A 161 1.61 16.18 8.20
C TYR A 161 2.91 16.92 8.57
N ILE A 162 3.61 16.50 9.64
CA ILE A 162 4.94 17.02 9.97
C ILE A 162 5.93 16.70 8.85
N LEU A 163 5.91 15.47 8.33
CA LEU A 163 6.74 15.02 7.23
C LEU A 163 6.50 15.82 5.95
N HIS A 164 5.24 16.16 5.66
CA HIS A 164 4.87 17.03 4.53
C HIS A 164 5.01 18.53 4.83
N HIS A 165 5.85 18.89 5.80
CA HIS A 165 6.25 20.26 6.14
C HIS A 165 5.13 21.21 6.62
N PHE A 166 3.93 20.73 6.90
CA PHE A 166 2.85 21.58 7.44
C PHE A 166 3.24 22.20 8.79
N SER A 167 2.70 23.39 9.06
CA SER A 167 2.80 24.08 10.34
C SER A 167 1.80 23.52 11.35
N SER A 168 2.07 23.67 12.65
CA SER A 168 1.15 23.18 13.70
C SER A 168 -0.27 23.72 13.57
N ASN A 169 -0.44 24.94 13.04
CA ASN A 169 -1.75 25.55 12.80
C ASN A 169 -2.48 24.98 11.59
N GLU A 170 -1.76 24.50 10.56
CA GLU A 170 -2.39 23.80 9.44
C GLU A 170 -2.75 22.37 9.83
N ILE A 171 -1.88 21.71 10.58
CA ILE A 171 -2.12 20.38 11.15
C ILE A 171 -3.38 20.42 12.01
N SER A 172 -3.51 21.40 12.91
CA SER A 172 -4.66 21.51 13.81
C SER A 172 -5.99 21.58 13.05
N LYS A 173 -6.02 22.30 11.91
CA LYS A 173 -7.19 22.35 11.02
C LYS A 173 -7.45 21.02 10.32
N LYS A 174 -6.40 20.33 9.86
CA LYS A 174 -6.48 19.08 9.11
C LYS A 174 -6.93 17.88 9.93
N VAL A 175 -6.50 17.80 11.19
CA VAL A 175 -6.87 16.69 12.09
C VAL A 175 -7.99 17.07 13.06
N HIS A 176 -8.59 18.25 12.90
CA HIS A 176 -9.67 18.78 13.75
C HIS A 176 -9.31 18.81 15.24
N LEU A 177 -8.11 19.27 15.58
CA LEU A 177 -7.60 19.41 16.95
C LEU A 177 -7.24 20.87 17.28
N SER A 178 -7.07 21.16 18.57
CA SER A 178 -6.49 22.45 18.99
C SER A 178 -4.99 22.49 18.71
N SER A 179 -4.42 23.68 18.47
CA SER A 179 -2.96 23.83 18.29
C SER A 179 -2.17 23.32 19.50
N ARG A 180 -2.72 23.46 20.73
CA ARG A 180 -2.12 22.91 21.96
C ARG A 180 -2.08 21.38 21.92
N SER A 181 -3.17 20.74 21.49
CA SER A 181 -3.23 19.28 21.34
C SER A 181 -2.22 18.78 20.31
N VAL A 182 -2.09 19.47 19.17
CA VAL A 182 -1.08 19.13 18.16
C VAL A 182 0.33 19.25 18.74
N CYS A 183 0.66 20.34 19.45
CA CYS A 183 1.97 20.48 20.08
C CYS A 183 2.27 19.34 21.08
N ASN A 184 1.30 18.94 21.91
CA ASN A 184 1.47 17.84 22.85
C ASN A 184 1.70 16.51 22.13
N ILE A 185 0.97 16.25 21.03
CA ILE A 185 1.16 15.06 20.20
C ILE A 185 2.57 15.08 19.58
N THR A 186 3.01 16.20 19.02
CA THR A 186 4.36 16.36 18.47
C THR A 186 5.44 16.07 19.51
N GLN A 187 5.29 16.54 20.75
CA GLN A 187 6.25 16.25 21.83
C GLN A 187 6.26 14.77 22.21
N ASN A 188 5.10 14.10 22.22
CA ASN A 188 5.04 12.66 22.44
C ASN A 188 5.71 11.87 21.32
N ILE A 189 5.51 12.28 20.06
CA ILE A 189 6.20 11.70 18.91
C ILE A 189 7.71 11.83 19.07
N TYR A 190 8.20 13.02 19.42
CA TYR A 190 9.63 13.28 19.63
C TYR A 190 10.21 12.38 20.72
N ARG A 191 9.53 12.29 21.87
CA ARG A 191 9.93 11.40 22.96
C ARG A 191 9.96 9.93 22.56
N LYS A 192 8.98 9.46 21.76
CA LYS A 192 8.89 8.06 21.31
C LYS A 192 9.92 7.72 20.24
N ALA A 193 10.26 8.68 19.38
CA ALA A 193 11.28 8.53 18.34
C ALA A 193 12.71 8.83 18.84
N ASP A 194 12.85 9.24 20.11
CA ASP A 194 14.12 9.68 20.72
C ASP A 194 14.80 10.83 19.95
N VAL A 195 14.01 11.84 19.57
CA VAL A 195 14.47 13.04 18.84
C VAL A 195 14.02 14.32 19.55
N THR A 196 14.63 15.46 19.23
CA THR A 196 14.33 16.74 19.88
C THR A 196 13.88 17.85 18.92
N SER A 197 13.84 17.60 17.61
CA SER A 197 13.52 18.63 16.62
C SER A 197 12.72 18.10 15.42
N LYS A 198 12.05 19.03 14.70
CA LYS A 198 11.30 18.72 13.47
C LYS A 198 12.22 18.12 12.39
N LYS A 199 13.46 18.60 12.30
CA LYS A 199 14.44 18.07 11.35
C LYS A 199 14.78 16.61 11.66
N GLN A 200 15.09 16.31 12.91
CA GLN A 200 15.43 14.94 13.34
C GLN A 200 14.26 13.96 13.20
N VAL A 201 13.02 14.38 13.48
CA VAL A 201 11.87 13.47 13.27
C VAL A 201 11.64 13.17 11.79
N ILE A 202 11.92 14.14 10.90
CA ILE A 202 11.84 13.93 9.45
C ILE A 202 12.93 12.95 9.01
N GLU A 203 14.16 13.12 9.47
CA GLU A 203 15.28 12.20 9.22
C GLU A 203 14.96 10.77 9.70
N TYR A 204 14.44 10.65 10.94
CA TYR A 204 13.94 9.39 11.49
C TYR A 204 12.90 8.72 10.58
N CYS A 205 11.95 9.49 10.03
CA CYS A 205 10.94 8.95 9.12
C CYS A 205 11.55 8.39 7.82
N TYR A 206 12.57 9.04 7.26
CA TYR A 206 13.26 8.53 6.09
C TYR A 206 14.07 7.27 6.40
N GLU A 207 14.84 7.27 7.49
CA GLU A 207 15.63 6.12 7.94
C GLU A 207 14.77 4.89 8.21
N LYS A 208 13.58 5.08 8.80
CA LYS A 208 12.63 4.00 9.12
C LYS A 208 11.67 3.67 7.98
N LYS A 209 11.85 4.25 6.77
CA LYS A 209 10.95 4.09 5.61
C LYS A 209 9.46 4.41 5.93
N ILE A 210 9.23 5.29 6.90
CA ILE A 210 7.91 5.78 7.30
C ILE A 210 7.34 6.76 6.27
N HIS A 211 8.19 7.36 5.42
CA HIS A 211 7.78 8.39 4.47
C HIS A 211 6.73 7.95 3.44
N ASN A 212 6.54 6.64 3.29
CA ASN A 212 5.53 6.04 2.44
C ASN A 212 4.18 5.88 3.14
N TYR A 213 4.11 6.04 4.46
CA TYR A 213 2.87 5.85 5.21
C TYR A 213 1.91 7.04 5.02
N ILE A 214 0.66 6.74 4.64
CA ILE A 214 -0.44 7.69 4.63
C ILE A 214 -1.52 7.25 5.61
N PRO A 215 -1.94 8.09 6.57
CA PRO A 215 -3.04 7.76 7.46
C PRO A 215 -4.36 7.71 6.70
N GLN A 216 -5.18 6.69 6.95
CA GLN A 216 -6.51 6.55 6.32
C GLN A 216 -7.40 7.81 6.49
N SER A 217 -7.25 8.49 7.63
CA SER A 217 -7.98 9.71 7.94
C SER A 217 -7.69 10.87 6.98
N PHE A 218 -6.57 10.82 6.24
CA PHE A 218 -6.28 11.74 5.14
C PHE A 218 -7.41 11.78 4.10
N PHE A 219 -8.11 10.66 3.93
CA PHE A 219 -9.25 10.56 3.02
C PHE A 219 -10.58 10.90 3.69
N GLU A 220 -10.72 10.64 4.99
CA GLU A 220 -11.96 10.83 5.77
C GLU A 220 -12.26 12.31 6.07
N TYR A 221 -11.24 13.15 6.33
CA TYR A 221 -11.44 14.55 6.75
C TYR A 221 -11.81 15.53 5.63
N SER A 222 -12.29 15.01 4.51
CA SER A 222 -12.63 15.85 3.37
C SER A 222 -13.83 15.29 2.63
N GLY A 223 -15.01 15.63 3.15
CA GLY A 223 -16.28 15.57 2.44
C GLY A 223 -16.82 14.16 2.20
N TYR A 224 -17.94 13.86 2.84
CA TYR A 224 -18.81 12.74 2.51
C TYR A 224 -19.19 12.80 1.02
N PHE A 225 -18.92 11.75 0.26
CA PHE A 225 -19.54 11.55 -1.05
C PHE A 225 -20.23 10.18 -1.03
N PRO A 226 -21.57 10.12 -1.16
CA PRO A 226 -22.25 8.85 -1.32
C PRO A 226 -21.77 8.24 -2.63
N LEU A 227 -21.22 7.03 -2.57
CA LEU A 227 -21.02 6.19 -3.74
C LEU A 227 -22.41 5.74 -4.18
N THR A 228 -23.06 6.50 -5.06
CA THR A 228 -24.17 6.00 -5.86
C THR A 228 -23.58 5.27 -7.05
N GLY A 229 -23.69 3.94 -7.02
CA GLY A 229 -23.58 3.02 -8.14
C GLY A 229 -24.55 1.89 -7.88
#